data_AF-A0A1S1BI86-F1
#
_entry.id   AF-A0A1S1BI86-F1
#
_cell.length_a   1.000
_cell.length_b   1.000
_cell.length_c   1.000
_cell.angle_alpha   90.00
_cell.angle_beta   90.00
_cell.angle_gamma   90.00
#
_symmetry.space_group_name_H-M   'P 1'
#
loop_
_entity.id
_entity.type
_entity.pdbx_description
1 polymer ?
#
loop_
_entity_poly.entity_id
_entity_poly.type
_entity_poly.pdbx_seq_one_letter_code
_entity_poly.pdbx_strand_id
1 'polypeptide(L)'
;MGAGLQRISGMGLGLITGPVLSLLLGPVVGVLMINVIAMVNAVFNTWGMRRDIDWSKFWPIAGALIIGVLPGVWVVSHVSTSALLIIVGALLLIALSVVTLGKRYVPQIEGVVPAAAAGAVGGFMNTLAGVAGPAFTVYAHAARWPQRIYAATLQPLFFVAGALSFGAKELSGAADISSINPWLWVASFGGMLLGITAGKRLAPHVPSAKAYRIALGLAFFGGATTLVRGLAGLLYG
;
A
#
# COMPACT_ATOMS: atom_id res chain seq x y z
N MET A 1 6.52 -4.21 12.76
CA MET A 1 5.44 -5.23 12.83
C MET A 1 4.77 -5.48 11.48
N GLY A 2 4.46 -4.44 10.68
CA GLY A 2 3.81 -4.59 9.37
C GLY A 2 4.53 -5.49 8.36
N ALA A 3 5.87 -5.46 8.31
CA ALA A 3 6.65 -6.35 7.44
C ALA A 3 6.55 -7.84 7.83
N GLY A 4 6.47 -8.14 9.13
CA GLY A 4 6.29 -9.50 9.63
C GLY A 4 4.89 -10.02 9.36
N LEU A 5 3.87 -9.19 9.60
CA LEU A 5 2.48 -9.53 9.27
C LEU A 5 2.25 -9.64 7.77
N GLN A 6 2.89 -8.82 6.92
CA GLN A 6 2.80 -8.97 5.46
C GLN A 6 3.23 -10.37 5.01
N ARG A 7 4.31 -10.88 5.59
CA ARG A 7 4.86 -12.19 5.21
C ARG A 7 4.00 -13.36 5.69
N ILE A 8 3.31 -13.21 6.82
CA ILE A 8 2.45 -14.26 7.40
C ILE A 8 1.02 -14.20 6.83
N SER A 9 0.48 -12.99 6.61
CA SER A 9 -0.90 -12.77 6.14
C SER A 9 -1.04 -12.66 4.62
N GLY A 10 0.05 -12.40 3.89
CA GLY A 10 0.03 -12.13 2.45
C GLY A 10 -0.52 -10.75 2.06
N MET A 11 -0.86 -9.87 3.03
CA MET A 11 -1.30 -8.50 2.78
C MET A 11 -0.09 -7.56 2.57
N GLY A 12 -0.14 -6.66 1.59
CA GLY A 12 0.96 -5.73 1.30
C GLY A 12 1.43 -4.90 2.51
N LEU A 13 2.75 -4.65 2.62
CA LEU A 13 3.39 -3.91 3.72
C LEU A 13 2.75 -2.53 3.98
N GLY A 14 2.30 -1.88 2.90
CA GLY A 14 1.60 -0.60 2.89
C GLY A 14 0.31 -0.59 3.70
N LEU A 15 -0.48 -1.67 3.63
CA LEU A 15 -1.79 -1.78 4.30
C LEU A 15 -1.70 -1.70 5.82
N ILE A 16 -0.63 -2.20 6.40
CA ILE A 16 -0.47 -2.32 7.85
C ILE A 16 0.32 -1.14 8.41
N THR A 17 1.31 -0.64 7.66
CA THR A 17 2.25 0.37 8.17
C THR A 17 1.83 1.81 7.79
N GLY A 18 1.01 1.97 6.74
CA GLY A 18 0.63 3.28 6.18
C GLY A 18 -0.14 4.15 7.17
N PRO A 19 -1.21 3.64 7.79
CA PRO A 19 -1.95 4.40 8.79
C PRO A 19 -1.10 4.78 10.00
N VAL A 20 -0.27 3.87 10.52
CA VAL A 20 0.54 4.13 11.72
C VAL A 20 1.59 5.23 11.49
N LEU A 21 2.29 5.19 10.35
CA LEU A 21 3.27 6.22 10.02
C LEU A 21 2.63 7.57 9.71
N SER A 22 1.48 7.56 9.02
CA SER A 22 0.71 8.79 8.74
C SER A 22 0.22 9.47 10.02
N LEU A 23 -0.11 8.69 11.06
CA LEU A 23 -0.55 9.20 12.36
C LEU A 23 0.58 9.83 13.19
N LEU A 24 1.85 9.44 12.95
CA LEU A 24 3.02 9.87 13.74
C LEU A 24 3.79 11.03 13.09
N LEU A 25 3.91 11.01 11.76
CA LEU A 25 4.78 11.93 11.00
C LEU A 25 4.00 12.93 10.15
N GLY A 26 2.67 12.88 10.20
CA GLY A 26 1.80 13.53 9.23
C GLY A 26 1.66 12.70 7.95
N PRO A 27 0.54 12.86 7.22
CA PRO A 27 0.20 11.99 6.11
C PRO A 27 1.19 12.08 4.94
N VAL A 28 1.74 13.26 4.64
CA VAL A 28 2.65 13.42 3.50
C VAL A 28 3.99 12.72 3.74
N VAL A 29 4.66 13.04 4.86
CA VAL A 29 5.96 12.46 5.23
C VAL A 29 5.82 10.96 5.53
N GLY A 30 4.78 10.56 6.28
CA GLY A 30 4.52 9.15 6.57
C GLY A 30 4.33 8.30 5.30
N VAL A 31 3.60 8.83 4.31
CA VAL A 31 3.37 8.15 3.03
C VAL A 31 4.62 8.17 2.14
N LEU A 32 5.44 9.22 2.19
CA LEU A 32 6.72 9.22 1.48
C LEU A 32 7.65 8.15 2.05
N MET A 33 7.81 8.10 3.37
CA MET A 33 8.67 7.11 4.03
C MET A 33 8.19 5.69 3.75
N ILE A 34 6.88 5.41 3.83
CA ILE A 34 6.39 4.06 3.54
C ILE A 34 6.60 3.66 2.09
N ASN A 35 6.47 4.58 1.14
CA ASN A 35 6.76 4.29 -0.27
C ASN A 35 8.22 3.86 -0.45
N VAL A 36 9.16 4.57 0.19
CA VAL A 36 10.59 4.21 0.13
C VAL A 36 10.88 2.85 0.79
N ILE A 37 10.35 2.61 1.99
CA ILE A 37 10.51 1.34 2.70
C ILE A 37 9.90 0.19 1.90
N ALA A 38 8.71 0.41 1.32
CA ALA A 38 8.01 -0.58 0.50
C ALA A 38 8.77 -0.87 -0.79
N MET A 39 9.36 0.14 -1.44
CA MET A 39 10.22 -0.05 -2.61
C MET A 39 11.42 -0.94 -2.29
N VAL A 40 12.15 -0.63 -1.21
CA VAL A 40 13.32 -1.43 -0.80
C VAL A 40 12.90 -2.89 -0.52
N ASN A 41 11.81 -3.08 0.22
CA ASN A 41 11.27 -4.42 0.45
C ASN A 41 10.86 -5.14 -0.84
N ALA A 42 10.22 -4.41 -1.76
CA ALA A 42 9.76 -4.93 -3.04
C ALA A 42 10.93 -5.39 -3.90
N VAL A 43 12.07 -4.68 -3.92
CA VAL A 43 13.28 -5.10 -4.66
C VAL A 43 13.78 -6.46 -4.17
N PHE A 44 13.96 -6.63 -2.86
CA PHE A 44 14.43 -7.90 -2.29
C PHE A 44 13.48 -9.07 -2.58
N ASN A 45 12.16 -8.86 -2.46
CA ASN A 45 11.18 -9.91 -2.74
C ASN A 45 11.05 -10.19 -4.25
N THR A 46 11.10 -9.16 -5.10
CA THR A 46 11.10 -9.30 -6.57
C THR A 46 12.29 -10.17 -7.01
N TRP A 47 13.49 -9.90 -6.49
CA TRP A 47 14.67 -10.69 -6.82
C TRP A 47 14.53 -12.17 -6.42
N GLY A 48 13.98 -12.43 -5.23
CA GLY A 48 13.75 -13.78 -4.72
C GLY A 48 12.67 -14.56 -5.47
N MET A 49 11.65 -13.86 -6.00
CA MET A 49 10.48 -14.46 -6.65
C MET A 49 10.49 -14.30 -8.18
N ARG A 50 11.61 -13.82 -8.76
CA ARG A 50 11.70 -13.41 -10.18
C ARG A 50 11.26 -14.47 -11.20
N ARG A 51 11.40 -15.75 -10.86
CA ARG A 51 10.99 -16.88 -11.72
C ARG A 51 9.48 -17.05 -11.81
N ASP A 52 8.75 -16.52 -10.84
CA ASP A 52 7.30 -16.69 -10.71
C ASP A 52 6.53 -15.43 -11.11
N ILE A 53 7.25 -14.38 -11.54
CA ILE A 53 6.67 -13.13 -12.00
C ILE A 53 6.07 -13.35 -13.39
N ASP A 54 4.77 -13.08 -13.49
CA ASP A 54 4.07 -13.04 -14.77
C ASP A 54 4.06 -11.60 -15.31
N TRP A 55 4.92 -11.36 -16.30
CA TRP A 55 5.08 -10.04 -16.91
C TRP A 55 3.88 -9.63 -17.79
N SER A 56 3.12 -10.59 -18.32
CA SER A 56 1.91 -10.31 -19.09
C SER A 56 0.82 -9.71 -18.19
N LYS A 57 0.73 -10.19 -16.94
CA LYS A 57 -0.15 -9.64 -15.90
C LYS A 57 0.37 -8.31 -15.33
N PHE A 58 1.69 -8.14 -15.27
CA PHE A 58 2.33 -6.93 -14.74
C PHE A 58 2.08 -5.69 -15.60
N TRP A 59 2.37 -5.75 -16.90
CA TRP A 59 2.43 -4.57 -17.77
C TRP A 59 1.13 -3.76 -17.86
N PRO A 60 -0.07 -4.37 -18.01
CA PRO A 60 -1.33 -3.64 -18.03
C PRO A 60 -1.59 -2.82 -16.76
N ILE A 61 -1.22 -3.38 -15.61
CA ILE A 61 -1.37 -2.71 -14.30
C ILE A 61 -0.31 -1.62 -14.16
N ALA A 62 0.96 -1.98 -14.43
CA ALA A 62 2.10 -1.08 -14.27
C ALA A 62 2.00 0.16 -15.16
N GLY A 63 1.64 -0.02 -16.43
CA GLY A 63 1.48 1.08 -17.38
C GLY A 63 0.36 2.04 -17.01
N ALA A 64 -0.70 1.56 -16.34
CA ALA A 64 -1.81 2.39 -15.91
C ALA A 64 -1.58 3.08 -14.56
N LEU A 65 -0.54 2.73 -13.80
CA LEU A 65 -0.23 3.38 -12.52
C LEU A 65 -0.11 4.89 -12.66
N ILE A 66 0.53 5.36 -13.73
CA ILE A 66 0.76 6.79 -13.97
C ILE A 66 -0.56 7.56 -14.05
N ILE A 67 -1.61 6.96 -14.60
CA ILE A 67 -2.94 7.55 -14.73
C ILE A 67 -3.53 7.88 -13.35
N GLY A 68 -3.23 7.06 -12.34
CA GLY A 68 -3.64 7.31 -10.96
C GLY A 68 -2.70 8.23 -10.18
N VAL A 69 -1.40 8.14 -10.46
CA VAL A 69 -0.38 8.94 -9.75
C VAL A 69 -0.56 10.43 -10.01
N LEU A 70 -0.83 10.83 -11.26
CA LEU A 70 -1.00 12.23 -11.64
C LEU A 70 -2.11 12.95 -10.85
N PRO A 71 -3.37 12.48 -10.83
CA PRO A 71 -4.41 13.09 -9.99
C PRO A 71 -4.11 12.92 -8.50
N GLY A 72 -3.43 11.84 -8.10
CA GLY A 72 -3.02 11.62 -6.71
C GLY A 72 -2.09 12.72 -6.20
N VAL A 73 -1.07 13.08 -6.98
CA VAL A 73 -0.15 14.17 -6.63
C VAL A 73 -0.88 15.50 -6.61
N TRP A 74 -1.73 15.76 -7.62
CA TRP A 74 -2.52 16.99 -7.64
C TRP A 74 -3.38 17.15 -6.36
N VAL A 75 -4.04 16.08 -5.92
CA VAL A 75 -4.81 16.07 -4.66
C VAL A 75 -3.90 16.33 -3.46
N VAL A 76 -2.74 15.68 -3.37
CA VAL A 76 -1.80 15.88 -2.25
C VAL A 76 -1.33 17.33 -2.16
N SER A 77 -1.12 18.00 -3.29
CA SER A 77 -0.60 19.37 -3.32
C SER A 77 -1.65 20.45 -3.09
N HIS A 78 -2.93 20.18 -3.35
CA HIS A 78 -3.98 21.21 -3.35
C HIS A 78 -5.08 21.02 -2.28
N VAL A 79 -5.10 19.89 -1.59
CA VAL A 79 -6.13 19.56 -0.60
C VAL A 79 -5.58 19.69 0.82
N SER A 80 -6.39 20.21 1.74
CA SER A 80 -6.00 20.35 3.14
C SER A 80 -5.69 19.01 3.78
N THR A 81 -4.81 19.02 4.79
CA THR A 81 -4.41 17.81 5.53
C THR A 81 -5.62 17.04 6.08
N SER A 82 -6.62 17.74 6.61
CA SER A 82 -7.85 17.14 7.15
C SER A 82 -8.65 16.41 6.07
N ALA A 83 -8.85 17.03 4.91
CA ALA A 83 -9.53 16.40 3.78
C ALA A 83 -8.72 15.23 3.18
N LEU A 84 -7.40 15.33 3.14
CA LEU A 84 -6.53 14.23 2.71
C LEU A 84 -6.65 13.00 3.63
N LEU A 85 -6.67 13.21 4.95
CA LEU A 85 -6.89 12.15 5.93
C LEU A 85 -8.26 11.47 5.75
N ILE A 86 -9.31 12.24 5.45
CA ILE A 86 -10.64 11.70 5.14
C ILE A 86 -10.61 10.82 3.89
N ILE A 87 -10.05 11.34 2.79
CA ILE A 87 -9.97 10.60 1.52
C ILE A 87 -9.18 9.31 1.71
N VAL A 88 -8.02 9.37 2.36
CA VAL A 88 -7.18 8.20 2.64
C VAL A 88 -7.93 7.19 3.51
N GLY A 89 -8.53 7.63 4.61
CA GLY A 89 -9.29 6.77 5.52
C GLY A 89 -10.46 6.09 4.83
N ALA A 90 -11.25 6.84 4.05
CA ALA A 90 -12.39 6.32 3.29
C ALA A 90 -11.97 5.30 2.23
N LEU A 91 -10.95 5.62 1.41
CA LEU A 91 -10.45 4.71 0.38
C LEU A 91 -9.92 3.41 1.00
N LEU A 92 -9.19 3.49 2.12
CA LEU A 92 -8.70 2.31 2.83
C LEU A 92 -9.86 1.45 3.33
N LEU A 93 -10.85 2.04 3.99
CA LEU A 93 -11.99 1.30 4.52
C LEU A 93 -12.85 0.66 3.42
N ILE A 94 -13.10 1.38 2.32
CA ILE A 94 -13.80 0.85 1.15
C ILE A 94 -13.02 -0.34 0.59
N ALA A 95 -11.72 -0.17 0.35
CA ALA A 95 -10.93 -1.22 -0.27
C ALA A 95 -10.79 -2.46 0.64
N LEU A 96 -10.64 -2.27 1.95
CA LEU A 96 -10.67 -3.36 2.94
C LEU A 96 -12.04 -4.07 2.95
N SER A 97 -13.14 -3.31 2.89
CA SER A 97 -14.49 -3.87 2.83
C SER A 97 -14.69 -4.70 1.56
N VAL A 98 -14.24 -4.22 0.40
CA VAL A 98 -14.31 -4.96 -0.87
C VAL A 98 -13.48 -6.24 -0.81
N VAL A 99 -12.25 -6.18 -0.29
CA VAL A 99 -11.37 -7.37 -0.17
C VAL A 99 -11.92 -8.42 0.80
N THR A 100 -12.61 -8.00 1.85
CA THR A 100 -13.10 -8.88 2.91
C THR A 100 -14.48 -9.47 2.62
N LEU A 101 -15.41 -8.64 2.15
CA LEU A 101 -16.81 -9.01 1.91
C LEU A 101 -17.07 -9.43 0.47
N GLY A 102 -16.33 -8.86 -0.49
CA GLY A 102 -16.56 -9.07 -1.93
C GLY A 102 -16.14 -10.43 -2.46
N LYS A 103 -15.28 -11.19 -1.73
CA LYS A 103 -14.74 -12.49 -2.20
C LYS A 103 -15.79 -13.52 -2.63
N ARG A 104 -17.03 -13.41 -2.14
CA ARG A 104 -18.09 -14.39 -2.43
C ARG A 104 -18.98 -14.02 -3.62
N TYR A 105 -18.88 -12.79 -4.15
CA TYR A 105 -19.83 -12.25 -5.14
C TYR A 105 -19.18 -11.59 -6.36
N VAL A 106 -17.85 -11.55 -6.45
CA VAL A 106 -17.16 -10.93 -7.60
C VAL A 106 -17.12 -11.91 -8.77
N PRO A 107 -17.75 -11.60 -9.92
CA PRO A 107 -17.64 -12.42 -11.12
C PRO A 107 -16.19 -12.49 -11.59
N GLN A 108 -15.85 -13.54 -12.34
CA GLN A 108 -14.51 -13.66 -12.91
C GLN A 108 -14.31 -12.54 -13.93
N ILE A 109 -13.37 -11.64 -13.65
CA ILE A 109 -13.05 -10.49 -14.48
C ILE A 109 -11.59 -10.59 -14.87
N GLU A 110 -11.32 -10.67 -16.17
CA GLU A 110 -9.99 -10.76 -16.74
C GLU A 110 -9.85 -9.80 -17.92
N GLY A 111 -8.62 -9.40 -18.23
CA GLY A 111 -8.30 -8.59 -19.40
C GLY A 111 -7.55 -7.31 -19.07
N VAL A 112 -7.12 -6.62 -20.13
CA VAL A 112 -6.26 -5.42 -20.04
C VAL A 112 -7.00 -4.25 -19.39
N VAL A 113 -8.27 -4.04 -19.69
CA VAL A 113 -9.04 -2.90 -19.18
C VAL A 113 -9.25 -2.98 -17.66
N PRO A 114 -9.76 -4.09 -17.08
CA PRO A 114 -9.87 -4.21 -15.62
C PRO A 114 -8.50 -4.17 -14.91
N ALA A 115 -7.46 -4.72 -15.53
CA ALA A 115 -6.10 -4.63 -15.00
C ALA A 115 -5.59 -3.18 -14.96
N ALA A 116 -5.80 -2.42 -16.04
CA ALA A 116 -5.43 -1.02 -16.14
C ALA A 116 -6.21 -0.17 -15.13
N ALA A 117 -7.51 -0.44 -14.95
CA ALA A 117 -8.32 0.22 -13.93
C ALA A 117 -7.77 -0.03 -12.52
N ALA A 118 -7.39 -1.27 -12.21
CA ALA A 118 -6.73 -1.60 -10.94
C ALA A 118 -5.37 -0.91 -10.79
N GLY A 119 -4.62 -0.76 -11.88
CA GLY A 119 -3.39 0.03 -11.95
C GLY A 119 -3.62 1.49 -11.62
N ALA A 120 -4.56 2.15 -12.28
CA ALA A 120 -4.89 3.55 -12.02
C ALA A 120 -5.39 3.76 -10.58
N VAL A 121 -6.34 2.95 -10.10
CA VAL A 121 -6.81 3.02 -8.71
C VAL A 121 -5.67 2.77 -7.73
N GLY A 122 -4.83 1.77 -8.00
CA GLY A 122 -3.66 1.45 -7.18
C GLY A 122 -2.64 2.58 -7.13
N GLY A 123 -2.36 3.23 -8.27
CA GLY A 123 -1.45 4.38 -8.36
C GLY A 123 -1.97 5.58 -7.57
N PHE A 124 -3.26 5.87 -7.68
CA PHE A 124 -3.92 6.93 -6.91
C PHE A 124 -3.85 6.64 -5.40
N MET A 125 -4.28 5.45 -4.97
CA MET A 125 -4.22 5.04 -3.56
C MET A 125 -2.79 5.00 -3.02
N ASN A 126 -1.81 4.59 -3.83
CA ASN A 126 -0.41 4.60 -3.43
C ASN A 126 0.13 6.01 -3.25
N THR A 127 -0.28 6.93 -4.11
CA THR A 127 0.13 8.32 -4.02
C THR A 127 -0.46 8.98 -2.77
N LEU A 128 -1.75 8.75 -2.49
CA LEU A 128 -2.39 9.35 -1.31
C LEU A 128 -1.95 8.73 0.01
N ALA A 129 -1.82 7.39 0.05
CA ALA A 129 -1.74 6.64 1.30
C ALA A 129 -0.56 5.65 1.38
N GLY A 130 0.15 5.40 0.28
CA GLY A 130 1.18 4.36 0.21
C GLY A 130 0.58 2.94 0.25
N VAL A 131 -0.68 2.81 -0.18
CA VAL A 131 -1.46 1.58 -0.07
C VAL A 131 -2.07 1.15 -1.40
N ALA A 132 -1.22 0.78 -2.37
CA ALA A 132 -1.67 0.21 -3.64
C ALA A 132 -2.30 -1.20 -3.52
N GLY A 133 -1.96 -1.92 -2.43
CA GLY A 133 -2.21 -3.35 -2.26
C GLY A 133 -3.66 -3.79 -2.48
N PRO A 134 -4.66 -3.15 -1.86
CA PRO A 134 -6.06 -3.52 -2.02
C PRO A 134 -6.53 -3.48 -3.47
N ALA A 135 -6.20 -2.43 -4.22
CA ALA A 135 -6.62 -2.31 -5.61
C ALA A 135 -6.09 -3.48 -6.45
N PHE A 136 -4.80 -3.82 -6.29
CA PHE A 136 -4.22 -4.95 -7.00
C PHE A 136 -4.79 -6.29 -6.51
N THR A 137 -5.01 -6.45 -5.21
CA THR A 137 -5.58 -7.68 -4.62
C THR A 137 -7.02 -7.92 -5.07
N VAL A 138 -7.85 -6.88 -5.16
CA VAL A 138 -9.23 -6.99 -5.65
C VAL A 138 -9.22 -7.53 -7.08
N TYR A 139 -8.43 -6.92 -7.97
CA TYR A 139 -8.34 -7.37 -9.35
C TYR A 139 -7.74 -8.77 -9.46
N ALA A 140 -6.63 -9.06 -8.78
CA ALA A 140 -6.00 -10.37 -8.85
C ALA A 140 -6.90 -11.50 -8.32
N HIS A 141 -7.74 -11.22 -7.32
CA HIS A 141 -8.76 -12.17 -6.86
C HIS A 141 -9.90 -12.33 -7.86
N ALA A 142 -10.40 -11.23 -8.46
CA ALA A 142 -11.41 -11.29 -9.52
C ALA A 142 -10.92 -12.07 -10.74
N ALA A 143 -9.65 -11.89 -11.11
CA ALA A 143 -8.95 -12.60 -12.19
C ALA A 143 -8.42 -13.99 -11.78
N ARG A 144 -8.73 -14.45 -10.56
CA ARG A 144 -8.36 -15.77 -10.02
C ARG A 144 -6.88 -16.14 -10.18
N TRP A 145 -5.99 -15.18 -9.95
CA TRP A 145 -4.56 -15.43 -10.07
C TRP A 145 -4.10 -16.53 -9.09
N PRO A 146 -3.29 -17.49 -9.54
CA PRO A 146 -2.67 -18.46 -8.64
C PRO A 146 -1.86 -17.75 -7.56
N GLN A 147 -1.97 -18.18 -6.31
CA GLN A 147 -1.35 -17.51 -5.16
C GLN A 147 0.15 -17.26 -5.34
N ARG A 148 0.87 -18.18 -5.97
CA ARG A 148 2.30 -18.07 -6.27
C ARG A 148 2.60 -16.92 -7.24
N ILE A 149 1.86 -16.85 -8.36
CA ILE A 149 1.98 -15.78 -9.35
C ILE A 149 1.54 -14.44 -8.75
N TYR A 150 0.43 -14.43 -8.02
CA TYR A 150 -0.05 -13.26 -7.30
C TYR A 150 1.01 -12.67 -6.37
N ALA A 151 1.57 -13.49 -5.47
CA ALA A 151 2.55 -13.03 -4.49
C ALA A 151 3.83 -12.50 -5.16
N ALA A 152 4.25 -13.10 -6.28
CA ALA A 152 5.43 -12.71 -7.05
C ALA A 152 5.20 -11.44 -7.88
N THR A 153 4.14 -11.39 -8.69
CA THR A 153 3.84 -10.27 -9.60
C THR A 153 3.49 -8.97 -8.87
N LEU A 154 2.94 -9.05 -7.65
CA LEU A 154 2.69 -7.84 -6.85
C LEU A 154 3.98 -7.12 -6.42
N GLN A 155 5.11 -7.81 -6.25
CA GLN A 155 6.34 -7.18 -5.77
C GLN A 155 6.85 -6.08 -6.72
N PRO A 156 7.08 -6.35 -8.02
CA PRO A 156 7.50 -5.29 -8.93
C PRO A 156 6.40 -4.22 -9.10
N LEU A 157 5.11 -4.54 -8.97
CA LEU A 157 4.04 -3.53 -9.00
C LEU A 157 4.13 -2.56 -7.82
N PHE A 158 4.42 -3.05 -6.61
CA PHE A 158 4.65 -2.18 -5.45
C PHE A 158 5.88 -1.32 -5.62
N PHE A 159 6.95 -1.86 -6.23
CA PHE A 159 8.13 -1.07 -6.55
C PHE A 159 7.79 0.08 -7.50
N VAL A 160 7.15 -0.20 -8.64
CA VAL A 160 6.81 0.84 -9.64
C VAL A 160 5.82 1.85 -9.06
N ALA A 161 4.79 1.39 -8.32
CA ALA A 161 3.83 2.29 -7.68
C ALA A 161 4.53 3.22 -6.68
N GLY A 162 5.42 2.67 -5.84
CA GLY A 162 6.24 3.43 -4.90
C GLY A 162 7.15 4.43 -5.60
N ALA A 163 7.84 4.01 -6.67
CA ALA A 163 8.79 4.84 -7.40
C ALA A 163 8.10 6.01 -8.11
N LEU A 164 6.99 5.73 -8.80
CA LEU A 164 6.19 6.77 -9.45
C LEU A 164 5.59 7.73 -8.42
N SER A 165 5.03 7.23 -7.32
CA SER A 165 4.44 8.07 -6.27
C SER A 165 5.47 8.92 -5.58
N PHE A 166 6.64 8.35 -5.26
CA PHE A 166 7.75 9.07 -4.65
C PHE A 166 8.28 10.14 -5.60
N GLY A 167 8.64 9.75 -6.83
CA GLY A 167 9.20 10.66 -7.82
C GLY A 167 8.24 11.79 -8.17
N ALA A 168 6.95 11.50 -8.36
CA ALA A 168 5.97 12.52 -8.68
C ALA A 168 5.74 13.51 -7.52
N LYS A 169 5.77 13.05 -6.26
CA LYS A 169 5.71 13.95 -5.09
C LYS A 169 6.93 14.85 -4.97
N GLU A 170 8.11 14.27 -5.09
CA GLU A 170 9.38 15.01 -5.01
C GLU A 170 9.49 16.05 -6.12
N LEU A 171 9.20 15.67 -7.37
CA LEU A 171 9.24 16.55 -8.53
C LEU A 171 8.19 17.67 -8.46
N SER A 172 7.04 17.42 -7.84
CA SER A 172 5.99 18.43 -7.65
C SER A 172 6.26 19.40 -6.49
N GLY A 173 7.30 19.15 -5.68
CA GLY A 173 7.53 19.86 -4.43
C GLY A 173 6.52 19.56 -3.31
N ALA A 174 5.60 18.61 -3.54
CA ALA A 174 4.64 18.16 -2.53
C ALA A 174 5.32 17.45 -1.35
N ALA A 175 6.55 16.97 -1.56
CA ALA A 175 7.40 16.45 -0.52
C ALA A 175 8.86 16.81 -0.80
N ASP A 176 9.66 16.85 0.26
CA ASP A 176 11.08 17.13 0.20
C ASP A 176 11.81 16.10 1.05
N ILE A 177 12.53 15.17 0.40
CA ILE A 177 13.28 14.13 1.10
C ILE A 177 14.40 14.70 1.97
N SER A 178 14.97 15.84 1.57
CA SER A 178 16.09 16.48 2.26
C SER A 178 15.67 17.12 3.58
N SER A 179 14.38 17.47 3.69
CA SER A 179 13.77 18.00 4.92
C SER A 179 13.57 16.93 6.02
N ILE A 180 13.66 15.63 5.67
CA ILE A 180 13.37 14.54 6.59
C ILE A 180 14.62 14.22 7.41
N ASN A 181 14.47 14.24 8.75
CA ASN A 181 15.56 13.88 9.67
C ASN A 181 16.14 12.48 9.35
N PRO A 182 17.46 12.36 9.10
CA PRO A 182 18.13 11.08 8.79
C PRO A 182 17.86 9.97 9.81
N TRP A 183 17.64 10.32 11.08
CA TRP A 183 17.36 9.36 12.14
C TRP A 183 16.02 8.64 11.98
N LEU A 184 15.04 9.29 11.36
CA LEU A 184 13.76 8.66 11.01
C LEU A 184 13.95 7.55 9.98
N TRP A 185 14.86 7.75 9.02
CA TRP A 185 15.21 6.71 8.04
C TRP A 185 15.85 5.51 8.73
N VAL A 186 16.85 5.74 9.58
CA VAL A 186 17.51 4.68 10.35
C VAL A 186 16.51 3.91 11.22
N ALA A 187 15.66 4.62 11.97
CA ALA A 187 14.63 4.01 12.80
C ALA A 187 13.62 3.20 11.97
N SER A 188 13.23 3.71 10.80
CA SER A 188 12.26 3.05 9.92
C SER A 188 12.82 1.80 9.26
N PHE A 189 14.04 1.87 8.72
CA PHE A 189 14.74 0.70 8.15
C PHE A 189 15.07 -0.32 9.25
N GLY A 190 15.52 0.13 10.42
CA GLY A 190 15.74 -0.72 11.58
C GLY A 190 14.46 -1.44 12.01
N GLY A 191 13.35 -0.71 12.13
CA GLY A 191 12.04 -1.25 12.46
C GLY A 191 11.51 -2.23 11.40
N MET A 192 11.79 -1.98 10.11
CA MET A 192 11.49 -2.91 9.02
C MET A 192 12.29 -4.21 9.18
N LEU A 193 13.61 -4.14 9.34
CA LEU A 193 14.47 -5.33 9.51
C LEU A 193 14.08 -6.15 10.74
N LEU A 194 13.83 -5.49 11.88
CA LEU A 194 13.31 -6.12 13.08
C LEU A 194 11.95 -6.77 12.82
N GLY A 195 11.06 -6.10 12.09
CA GLY A 195 9.76 -6.64 11.71
C GLY A 195 9.86 -7.89 10.83
N ILE A 196 10.76 -7.89 9.83
CA ILE A 196 10.99 -9.04 8.93
C ILE A 196 11.57 -10.21 9.71
N THR A 197 12.59 -9.97 10.53
CA THR A 197 13.26 -11.02 11.31
C THR A 197 12.34 -11.63 12.35
N ALA A 198 11.61 -10.80 13.10
CA ALA A 198 10.59 -11.26 14.04
C ALA A 198 9.48 -12.05 13.31
N GLY A 199 8.96 -11.50 12.20
CA GLY A 199 7.95 -12.18 11.38
C GLY A 199 8.40 -13.54 10.86
N LYS A 200 9.65 -13.67 10.41
CA LYS A 200 10.22 -14.95 9.95
C LYS A 200 10.29 -15.98 11.09
N ARG A 201 10.58 -15.56 12.32
CA ARG A 201 10.62 -16.45 13.51
C ARG A 201 9.23 -16.83 14.03
N LEU A 202 8.28 -15.91 13.93
CA LEU A 202 6.89 -16.11 14.38
C LEU A 202 6.02 -16.84 13.35
N ALA A 203 6.35 -16.77 12.05
CA ALA A 203 5.56 -17.38 10.97
C ALA A 203 5.25 -18.89 11.17
N PRO A 204 6.19 -19.73 11.65
CA PRO A 204 5.90 -21.15 11.89
C PRO A 204 4.91 -21.40 13.04
N HIS A 205 4.76 -20.43 13.95
CA HIS A 205 4.02 -20.58 15.21
C HIS A 205 2.63 -19.92 15.17
N VAL A 206 2.33 -19.14 14.12
CA VAL A 206 1.08 -18.39 14.01
C VAL A 206 0.28 -18.88 12.81
N PRO A 207 -0.95 -19.43 13.01
CA PRO A 207 -1.80 -19.81 11.90
C PRO A 207 -2.08 -18.63 10.96
N SER A 208 -1.95 -18.83 9.65
CA SER A 208 -2.10 -17.77 8.64
C SER A 208 -3.45 -17.06 8.73
N ALA A 209 -4.52 -17.78 9.08
CA ALA A 209 -5.85 -17.20 9.30
C ALA A 209 -5.89 -16.22 10.48
N LYS A 210 -5.16 -16.50 11.57
CA LYS A 210 -5.08 -15.62 12.75
C LYS A 210 -4.27 -14.36 12.42
N ALA A 211 -3.13 -14.52 11.74
CA ALA A 211 -2.31 -13.41 11.28
C ALA A 211 -3.07 -12.51 10.29
N TYR A 212 -3.84 -13.10 9.38
CA TYR A 212 -4.71 -12.37 8.45
C TYR A 212 -5.75 -11.53 9.18
N ARG A 213 -6.46 -12.09 10.17
CA ARG A 213 -7.45 -11.33 10.96
C ARG A 213 -6.81 -10.18 11.76
N ILE A 214 -5.64 -10.41 12.36
CA ILE A 214 -4.91 -9.37 13.10
C ILE A 214 -4.49 -8.24 12.15
N ALA A 215 -3.87 -8.58 11.01
CA ALA A 215 -3.47 -7.61 10.00
C ALA A 215 -4.67 -6.80 9.49
N LEU A 216 -5.79 -7.47 9.23
CA LEU A 216 -7.02 -6.84 8.78
C LEU A 216 -7.57 -5.86 9.83
N GLY A 217 -7.63 -6.29 11.09
CA GLY A 217 -8.11 -5.46 12.19
C GLY A 217 -7.25 -4.21 12.38
N LEU A 218 -5.92 -4.35 12.32
CA LEU A 218 -4.99 -3.22 12.37
C LEU A 218 -5.18 -2.24 11.21
N ALA A 219 -5.38 -2.76 10.00
CA ALA A 219 -5.62 -1.94 8.81
C ALA A 219 -6.97 -1.19 8.91
N PHE A 220 -8.04 -1.86 9.36
CA PHE A 220 -9.35 -1.24 9.59
C PHE A 220 -9.29 -0.16 10.66
N PHE A 221 -8.65 -0.46 11.79
CA PHE A 221 -8.47 0.48 12.89
C PHE A 221 -7.64 1.69 12.45
N GLY A 222 -6.56 1.44 11.70
CA GLY A 222 -5.74 2.49 11.09
C GLY A 222 -6.56 3.38 10.15
N GLY A 223 -7.31 2.79 9.21
CA GLY A 223 -8.17 3.54 8.28
C GLY A 223 -9.25 4.36 8.99
N ALA A 224 -9.91 3.77 9.99
CA ALA A 224 -10.91 4.45 10.80
C ALA A 224 -10.31 5.60 11.61
N THR A 225 -9.15 5.40 12.24
CA THR A 225 -8.47 6.45 13.01
C THR A 225 -8.06 7.62 12.11
N THR A 226 -7.51 7.34 10.93
CA THR A 226 -7.17 8.36 9.93
C THR A 226 -8.41 9.15 9.52
N LEU A 227 -9.52 8.47 9.23
CA LEU A 227 -10.79 9.10 8.86
C LEU A 227 -11.33 10.01 9.98
N VAL A 228 -11.39 9.49 11.21
CA VAL A 228 -11.89 10.23 12.37
C VAL A 228 -11.02 11.45 12.67
N ARG A 229 -9.69 11.34 12.59
CA ARG A 229 -8.79 12.50 12.76
C ARG A 229 -9.01 13.55 11.67
N GLY A 230 -9.22 13.13 10.44
CA GLY A 230 -9.53 14.04 9.34
C GLY A 230 -10.85 14.78 9.57
N LEU A 231 -11.91 14.08 10.01
CA LEU A 231 -13.20 14.69 10.36
C LEU A 231 -13.07 15.64 11.55
N ALA A 232 -12.35 15.26 12.60
CA ALA A 232 -12.09 16.14 13.75
C ALA A 232 -11.32 17.39 13.32
N GLY A 233 -10.33 17.25 12.44
CA GLY A 233 -9.58 18.38 11.89
C GLY A 233 -10.38 19.30 10.96
N LEU A 234 -11.58 18.92 10.50
CA LEU A 234 -12.51 19.82 9.81
C LEU A 234 -13.48 20.51 10.77
N LEU A 235 -13.78 19.89 11.92
CA LEU A 235 -14.71 20.43 12.92
C LEU A 235 -14.04 21.38 13.92
N TYR A 236 -12.73 21.21 14.16
CA TYR A 236 -11.98 21.94 15.17
C TYR A 236 -10.80 22.77 14.61
N GLY A 237 -10.64 22.84 13.28
CA GLY A 237 -9.57 23.56 12.60
C GLY A 237 -10.12 24.63 11.67
#